data_AF-A0A536LJI3-F1
#
_entry.id   AF-A0A536LJI3-F1
#
_cell.length_a   1.000
_cell.length_b   1.000
_cell.length_c   1.000
_cell.angle_alpha   90.00
_cell.angle_beta   90.00
_cell.angle_gamma   90.00
#
_symmetry.space_group_name_H-M   'P 1'
#
loop_
_entity.id
_entity.type
_entity.pdbx_description
1 polymer ?
#
loop_
_entity_poly.entity_id
_entity_poly.type
_entity_poly.pdbx_seq_one_letter_code
_entity_poly.pdbx_strand_id
1 'polypeptide(L)'
;MDEVMTFRGVVWISGWVFHPDISVAGLQLQAPDGTIVELDGYGIPSPDVVDHHGEAAANSRFRCRLLMDDSDSVMDSRIYAVLSDGTRHELEDHRQRRMDADVYHRLNSRFSEELKALPGGRVLEIGSRDRSGVVRRGLVPSHLEYLGLDIMPGDNVDIVADVHELTKAVPAHSVEAVLGYSVFEHLLMPWKAVIEINHVLKMGGLVMLTTHQTWPVHEAPWDFWRYSDSAWHALFNRFTGFEVV
;
A
#
# COMPACT_ATOMS: atom_id res chain seq x y z
N MET A 1 -3.51 3.07 -19.14
CA MET A 1 -4.44 2.37 -18.23
C MET A 1 -4.86 3.33 -17.14
N ASP A 2 -6.15 3.40 -16.83
CA ASP A 2 -6.73 4.43 -15.95
C ASP A 2 -7.05 3.88 -14.55
N GLU A 3 -7.52 2.62 -14.44
CA GLU A 3 -8.01 2.06 -13.18
C GLU A 3 -7.77 0.54 -13.09
N VAL A 4 -7.35 0.05 -11.91
CA VAL A 4 -7.32 -1.37 -11.54
C VAL A 4 -7.91 -1.56 -10.14
N MET A 5 -8.89 -2.43 -10.00
CA MET A 5 -9.57 -2.72 -8.74
C MET A 5 -9.74 -4.21 -8.54
N THR A 6 -9.54 -4.69 -7.31
CA THR A 6 -9.79 -6.09 -6.95
C THR A 6 -10.91 -6.18 -5.92
N PHE A 7 -11.91 -7.00 -6.17
CA PHE A 7 -13.01 -7.24 -5.23
C PHE A 7 -13.51 -8.69 -5.33
N ARG A 8 -13.45 -9.42 -4.20
CA ARG A 8 -13.94 -10.82 -4.08
C ARG A 8 -13.43 -11.77 -5.19
N GLY A 9 -12.13 -11.75 -5.46
CA GLY A 9 -11.50 -12.61 -6.48
C GLY A 9 -11.75 -12.18 -7.92
N VAL A 10 -12.30 -10.97 -8.12
CA VAL A 10 -12.46 -10.37 -9.45
C VAL A 10 -11.57 -9.15 -9.56
N VAL A 11 -10.71 -9.13 -10.56
CA VAL A 11 -9.96 -7.94 -10.95
C VAL A 11 -10.69 -7.24 -12.09
N TRP A 12 -10.86 -5.95 -11.91
CA TRP A 12 -11.37 -5.01 -12.88
C TRP A 12 -10.26 -4.11 -13.36
N ILE A 13 -10.16 -3.97 -14.67
CA ILE A 13 -9.13 -3.14 -15.30
C ILE A 13 -9.84 -2.28 -16.34
N SER A 14 -9.57 -0.98 -16.32
CA SER A 14 -10.08 -0.07 -17.33
C SER A 14 -9.05 0.97 -17.75
N GLY A 15 -9.22 1.48 -18.96
CA GLY A 15 -8.34 2.49 -19.53
C GLY A 15 -8.66 2.74 -20.98
N TRP A 16 -7.68 3.28 -21.72
CA TRP A 16 -7.76 3.43 -23.16
C TRP A 16 -6.42 3.10 -23.83
N VAL A 17 -6.50 2.68 -25.09
CA VAL A 17 -5.37 2.51 -26.00
C VAL A 17 -5.85 2.75 -27.43
N PHE A 18 -5.06 3.48 -28.20
CA PHE A 18 -5.19 3.55 -29.64
C PHE A 18 -3.79 3.60 -30.26
N HIS A 19 -3.71 3.30 -31.55
CA HIS A 19 -2.51 3.50 -32.34
C HIS A 19 -2.89 4.36 -33.55
N PRO A 20 -2.09 5.37 -33.92
CA PRO A 20 -2.48 6.36 -34.93
C PRO A 20 -2.69 5.76 -36.31
N ASP A 21 -1.89 4.75 -36.66
CA ASP A 21 -1.83 4.22 -38.05
C ASP A 21 -2.36 2.79 -38.21
N ILE A 22 -2.50 2.03 -37.12
CA ILE A 22 -2.79 0.60 -37.16
C ILE A 22 -3.90 0.34 -36.15
N SER A 23 -4.96 -0.34 -36.56
CA SER A 23 -6.06 -0.64 -35.64
C SER A 23 -5.61 -1.61 -34.55
N VAL A 24 -6.03 -1.34 -33.31
CA VAL A 24 -5.89 -2.31 -32.22
C VAL A 24 -6.93 -3.41 -32.43
N ALA A 25 -6.46 -4.65 -32.59
CA ALA A 25 -7.30 -5.82 -32.79
C ALA A 25 -7.84 -6.38 -31.47
N GLY A 26 -7.10 -6.20 -30.37
CA GLY A 26 -7.51 -6.69 -29.06
C GLY A 26 -6.51 -6.36 -27.97
N LEU A 27 -6.82 -6.84 -26.77
CA LEU A 27 -5.99 -6.69 -25.58
C LEU A 27 -5.70 -8.08 -24.99
N GLN A 28 -4.48 -8.26 -24.50
CA GLN A 28 -4.06 -9.49 -23.84
C GLN A 28 -3.48 -9.19 -22.47
N LEU A 29 -3.78 -10.05 -21.50
CA LEU A 29 -3.08 -10.09 -20.23
C LEU A 29 -2.15 -11.29 -20.20
N GLN A 30 -0.92 -11.08 -19.77
CA GLN A 30 0.05 -12.13 -19.49
C GLN A 30 0.22 -12.25 -17.99
N ALA A 31 -0.21 -13.37 -17.42
CA ALA A 31 -0.04 -13.69 -16.01
C ALA A 31 1.44 -13.99 -15.67
N PRO A 32 1.83 -13.98 -14.38
CA PRO A 32 3.22 -14.15 -13.96
C PRO A 32 3.82 -15.52 -14.35
N ASP A 33 2.98 -16.54 -14.46
CA ASP A 33 3.34 -17.88 -14.94
C ASP A 33 3.53 -17.96 -16.47
N GLY A 34 3.32 -16.84 -17.17
CA GLY A 34 3.40 -16.73 -18.62
C GLY A 34 2.10 -17.02 -19.36
N THR A 35 1.03 -17.41 -18.66
CA THR A 35 -0.28 -17.68 -19.28
C THR A 35 -0.84 -16.42 -19.92
N ILE A 36 -1.33 -16.53 -21.16
CA ILE A 36 -1.94 -15.41 -21.90
C ILE A 36 -3.46 -15.56 -21.90
N VAL A 37 -4.15 -14.48 -21.52
CA VAL A 37 -5.60 -14.37 -21.48
C VAL A 37 -6.02 -13.23 -22.41
N GLU A 38 -6.88 -13.53 -23.38
CA GLU A 38 -7.53 -12.51 -24.20
C GLU A 38 -8.51 -11.71 -23.33
N LEU A 39 -8.45 -10.39 -23.44
CA LEU A 39 -9.30 -9.48 -22.69
C LEU A 39 -10.45 -9.00 -23.57
N ASP A 40 -11.65 -9.42 -23.18
CA ASP A 40 -12.87 -8.86 -23.75
C ASP A 40 -13.11 -7.44 -23.22
N GLY A 41 -13.73 -6.60 -24.06
CA GLY A 41 -14.21 -5.27 -23.65
C GLY A 41 -13.36 -4.09 -24.10
N TYR A 42 -12.49 -4.25 -25.11
CA TYR A 42 -11.92 -3.14 -25.90
C TYR A 42 -12.94 -2.60 -26.93
N GLY A 43 -12.74 -1.37 -27.42
CA GLY A 43 -13.59 -0.77 -28.45
C GLY A 43 -14.73 0.10 -27.89
N ILE A 44 -14.63 0.52 -26.62
CA ILE A 44 -15.65 1.36 -25.98
C ILE A 44 -15.48 2.82 -26.47
N PRO A 45 -16.58 3.54 -26.75
CA PRO A 45 -16.53 4.94 -27.14
C PRO A 45 -15.78 5.82 -26.11
N SER A 46 -14.99 6.75 -26.62
CA SER A 46 -14.07 7.57 -25.83
C SER A 46 -14.00 9.01 -26.35
N PRO A 47 -15.10 9.78 -26.24
CA PRO A 47 -15.17 11.15 -26.75
C PRO A 47 -14.12 12.07 -26.11
N ASP A 48 -13.80 11.84 -24.83
CA ASP A 48 -12.79 12.58 -24.09
C ASP A 48 -11.36 12.37 -24.63
N VAL A 49 -11.10 11.20 -25.21
CA VAL A 49 -9.81 10.88 -25.84
C VAL A 49 -9.74 11.48 -27.26
N VAL A 50 -10.87 11.54 -27.98
CA VAL A 50 -10.98 12.20 -29.29
C VAL A 50 -10.61 13.67 -29.21
N ASP A 51 -11.02 14.36 -28.15
CA ASP A 51 -10.72 15.78 -27.95
C ASP A 51 -9.21 16.09 -28.00
N HIS A 52 -8.36 15.12 -27.64
CA HIS A 52 -6.91 15.27 -27.57
C HIS A 52 -6.16 14.57 -28.71
N HIS A 53 -6.74 13.50 -29.26
CA HIS A 53 -6.05 12.58 -30.16
C HIS A 53 -6.75 12.36 -31.51
N GLY A 54 -7.91 12.99 -31.73
CA GLY A 54 -8.68 12.92 -32.96
C GLY A 54 -9.50 11.64 -33.11
N GLU A 55 -10.21 11.54 -34.25
CA GLU A 55 -11.21 10.49 -34.52
C GLU A 55 -10.64 9.06 -34.49
N ALA A 56 -9.34 8.88 -34.76
CA ALA A 56 -8.69 7.57 -34.65
C ALA A 56 -8.79 6.98 -33.23
N ALA A 57 -8.98 7.83 -32.22
CA ALA A 57 -9.14 7.42 -30.83
C ALA A 57 -10.61 7.27 -30.39
N ALA A 58 -11.59 7.30 -31.29
CA ALA A 58 -13.02 7.34 -30.95
C ALA A 58 -13.55 6.12 -30.18
N ASN A 59 -12.94 4.95 -30.37
CA ASN A 59 -13.32 3.70 -29.71
C ASN A 59 -12.12 3.06 -29.00
N SER A 60 -11.38 3.87 -28.25
CA SER A 60 -10.10 3.47 -27.66
C SER A 60 -10.22 2.95 -26.23
N ARG A 61 -11.39 3.05 -25.59
CA ARG A 61 -11.55 2.61 -24.20
C ARG A 61 -11.69 1.10 -24.10
N PHE A 62 -11.23 0.57 -22.97
CA PHE A 62 -11.45 -0.81 -22.58
C PHE A 62 -11.88 -0.94 -21.13
N ARG A 63 -12.62 -2.02 -20.87
CA ARG A 63 -12.95 -2.48 -19.52
C ARG A 63 -13.00 -4.01 -19.51
N CYS A 64 -12.09 -4.65 -18.80
CA CYS A 64 -12.08 -6.09 -18.65
C CYS A 64 -12.27 -6.52 -17.18
N ARG A 65 -12.72 -7.76 -17.02
CA ARG A 65 -12.90 -8.42 -15.73
C ARG A 65 -12.26 -9.80 -15.78
N LEU A 66 -11.49 -10.13 -14.75
CA LEU A 66 -10.81 -11.41 -14.65
C LEU A 66 -11.12 -12.05 -13.30
N LEU A 67 -11.49 -13.32 -13.32
CA LEU A 67 -11.54 -14.16 -12.13
C LEU A 67 -10.13 -14.65 -11.86
N MET A 68 -9.58 -14.35 -10.70
CA MET A 68 -8.24 -14.80 -10.31
C MET A 68 -8.28 -15.24 -8.84
N ASP A 69 -7.66 -16.38 -8.57
CA ASP A 69 -7.64 -17.00 -7.24
C ASP A 69 -6.82 -16.18 -6.22
N ASP A 70 -5.88 -15.37 -6.71
CA ASP A 70 -5.04 -14.48 -5.92
C ASP A 70 -4.96 -13.07 -6.54
N SER A 71 -5.35 -12.06 -5.76
CA SER A 71 -5.31 -10.66 -6.19
C SER A 71 -3.90 -10.12 -6.37
N ASP A 72 -2.93 -10.68 -5.65
CA ASP A 72 -1.54 -10.21 -5.69
C ASP A 72 -0.86 -10.65 -7.00
N SER A 73 -1.19 -11.85 -7.49
CA SER A 73 -0.72 -12.36 -8.79
C SER A 73 -1.07 -11.47 -9.99
N VAL A 74 -2.14 -10.67 -9.89
CA VAL A 74 -2.53 -9.73 -10.94
C VAL A 74 -1.59 -8.54 -11.01
N MET A 75 -0.99 -8.16 -9.87
CA MET A 75 -0.04 -7.05 -9.80
C MET A 75 1.23 -7.33 -10.62
N ASP A 76 1.57 -8.62 -10.78
CA ASP A 76 2.73 -9.07 -11.56
C ASP A 76 2.38 -9.40 -13.02
N SER A 77 1.11 -9.27 -13.42
CA SER A 77 0.66 -9.51 -14.79
C SER A 77 0.95 -8.32 -15.71
N ARG A 78 1.13 -8.55 -17.01
CA ARG A 78 1.42 -7.50 -18.00
C ARG A 78 0.30 -7.41 -19.03
N ILE A 79 -0.08 -6.19 -19.42
CA ILE A 79 -1.12 -6.00 -20.44
C ILE A 79 -0.51 -5.51 -21.74
N TYR A 80 -1.01 -6.07 -22.82
CA TYR A 80 -0.55 -5.79 -24.17
C TYR A 80 -1.71 -5.40 -25.07
N ALA A 81 -1.49 -4.41 -25.94
CA ALA A 81 -2.30 -4.20 -27.12
C ALA A 81 -1.76 -5.06 -28.26
N VAL A 82 -2.67 -5.78 -28.91
CA VAL A 82 -2.40 -6.53 -30.14
C VAL A 82 -2.93 -5.70 -31.29
N LEU A 83 -2.06 -5.34 -32.22
CA LEU A 83 -2.40 -4.60 -33.42
C LEU A 83 -2.89 -5.56 -34.53
N SER A 84 -3.61 -5.03 -35.51
CA SER A 84 -4.16 -5.82 -36.63
C SER A 84 -3.10 -6.42 -37.56
N ASP A 85 -1.86 -5.96 -37.49
CA ASP A 85 -0.71 -6.56 -38.17
C ASP A 85 -0.05 -7.72 -37.38
N GLY A 86 -0.57 -8.01 -36.18
CA GLY A 86 -0.06 -9.03 -35.26
C GLY A 86 1.04 -8.53 -34.31
N THR A 87 1.44 -7.27 -34.39
CA THR A 87 2.42 -6.68 -33.47
C THR A 87 1.82 -6.52 -32.08
N ARG A 88 2.63 -6.78 -31.05
CA ARG A 88 2.24 -6.70 -29.64
C ARG A 88 3.00 -5.56 -28.95
N HIS A 89 2.27 -4.62 -28.36
CA HIS A 89 2.83 -3.52 -27.59
C HIS A 89 2.42 -3.63 -26.13
N GLU A 90 3.41 -3.62 -25.22
CA GLU A 90 3.13 -3.56 -23.79
C GLU A 90 2.53 -2.19 -23.47
N LEU A 91 1.38 -2.19 -22.80
CA LEU A 91 0.82 -0.96 -22.24
C LEU A 91 1.67 -0.60 -21.04
N GLU A 92 2.23 0.63 -21.02
CA GLU A 92 3.19 1.09 -20.00
C GLU A 92 2.96 0.53 -18.59
N ASP A 93 4.07 0.12 -17.96
CA ASP A 93 4.17 -0.60 -16.69
C ASP A 93 3.21 -0.05 -15.62
N HIS A 94 2.08 -0.74 -15.47
CA HIS A 94 1.01 -0.46 -14.52
C HIS A 94 1.53 -0.43 -13.08
N ARG A 95 2.62 -1.15 -12.80
CA ARG A 95 3.25 -1.18 -11.49
C ARG A 95 3.89 0.17 -11.17
N GLN A 96 4.68 0.72 -12.09
CA GLN A 96 5.42 1.96 -11.85
C GLN A 96 4.45 3.13 -11.66
N ARG A 97 3.46 3.30 -12.56
CA ARG A 97 2.46 4.36 -12.44
C ARG A 97 1.57 4.22 -11.19
N ARG A 98 1.22 3.00 -10.77
CA ARG A 98 0.40 2.78 -9.56
C ARG A 98 1.21 2.94 -8.28
N MET A 99 2.46 2.47 -8.21
CA MET A 99 3.34 2.74 -7.07
C MET A 99 3.64 4.23 -6.93
N ASP A 100 3.79 4.94 -8.04
CA ASP A 100 4.01 6.38 -8.06
C ASP A 100 2.72 7.17 -7.77
N ALA A 101 1.54 6.65 -8.11
CA ALA A 101 0.23 7.27 -7.87
C ALA A 101 -0.41 6.91 -6.51
N ASP A 102 -0.08 5.77 -5.92
CA ASP A 102 -0.63 5.30 -4.65
C ASP A 102 0.01 6.04 -3.47
N VAL A 103 -0.84 6.72 -2.71
CA VAL A 103 -0.47 7.46 -1.50
C VAL A 103 0.23 6.55 -0.50
N TYR A 104 -0.21 5.29 -0.36
CA TYR A 104 0.41 4.34 0.56
C TYR A 104 1.87 4.06 0.17
N HIS A 105 2.13 3.74 -1.09
CA HIS A 105 3.50 3.45 -1.56
C HIS A 105 4.40 4.68 -1.50
N ARG A 106 3.90 5.87 -1.88
CA ARG A 106 4.68 7.11 -1.74
C ARG A 106 5.06 7.40 -0.29
N LEU A 107 4.15 7.21 0.67
CA LEU A 107 4.44 7.40 2.09
C LEU A 107 5.50 6.41 2.59
N ASN A 108 5.40 5.13 2.21
CA ASN A 108 6.40 4.13 2.57
C ASN A 108 7.78 4.43 1.97
N SER A 109 7.83 4.88 0.71
CA SER A 109 9.08 5.29 0.06
C SER A 109 9.71 6.48 0.76
N ARG A 110 8.93 7.54 1.03
CA ARG A 110 9.39 8.72 1.78
C ARG A 110 9.92 8.32 3.16
N PHE A 111 9.16 7.55 3.92
CA PHE A 111 9.59 7.09 5.24
C PHE A 111 10.88 6.26 5.17
N SER A 112 11.02 5.40 4.16
CA SER A 112 12.24 4.63 3.94
C SER A 112 13.45 5.52 3.60
N GLU A 113 13.25 6.61 2.85
CA GLU A 113 14.31 7.59 2.57
C GLU A 113 14.73 8.34 3.84
N GLU A 114 13.77 8.76 4.65
CA GLU A 114 14.03 9.40 5.95
C GLU A 114 14.80 8.46 6.89
N LEU A 115 14.41 7.17 6.96
CA LEU A 115 15.15 6.18 7.74
C LEU A 115 16.59 6.01 7.24
N LYS A 116 16.82 5.99 5.93
CA LYS A 116 18.18 5.89 5.35
C LYS A 116 19.05 7.10 5.67
N ALA A 117 18.45 8.26 5.90
CA ALA A 117 19.17 9.49 6.24
C ALA A 117 19.57 9.57 7.72
N LEU A 118 19.01 8.71 8.59
CA LEU A 118 19.39 8.66 9.99
C LEU A 118 20.84 8.15 10.16
N PRO A 119 21.62 8.70 11.10
CA PRO A 119 23.00 8.28 11.31
C PRO A 119 23.15 6.91 12.01
N GLY A 120 22.05 6.37 12.57
CA GLY A 120 22.02 5.19 13.41
C GLY A 120 20.89 5.29 14.44
N GLY A 121 20.68 4.23 15.23
CA GLY A 121 19.66 4.19 16.28
C GLY A 121 18.67 3.05 16.10
N ARG A 122 17.46 3.23 16.62
CA ARG A 122 16.44 2.19 16.76
C ARG A 122 15.15 2.54 16.05
N VAL A 123 14.56 1.55 15.39
CA VAL A 123 13.24 1.61 14.78
C VAL A 123 12.35 0.57 15.43
N LEU A 124 11.23 1.00 16.01
CA LEU A 124 10.29 0.13 16.71
C LEU A 124 9.07 -0.16 15.84
N GLU A 125 8.77 -1.44 15.59
CA GLU A 125 7.51 -1.88 14.97
C GLU A 125 6.50 -2.28 16.05
N ILE A 126 5.32 -1.66 16.03
CA ILE A 126 4.19 -2.03 16.91
C ILE A 126 3.26 -2.98 16.14
N GLY A 127 2.92 -4.12 16.74
CA GLY A 127 2.12 -5.17 16.07
C GLY A 127 2.96 -6.03 15.12
N SER A 128 4.21 -6.31 15.50
CA SER A 128 5.23 -6.92 14.63
C SER A 128 5.09 -8.42 14.40
N ARG A 129 4.17 -9.10 15.10
CA ARG A 129 4.10 -10.56 15.07
C ARG A 129 3.73 -11.08 13.69
N ASP A 130 4.49 -12.04 13.20
CA ASP A 130 4.23 -12.66 11.90
C ASP A 130 2.98 -13.53 11.94
N ARG A 131 1.87 -13.00 11.43
CA ARG A 131 0.61 -13.74 11.25
C ARG A 131 0.29 -14.06 9.79
N SER A 132 0.77 -13.22 8.88
CA SER A 132 0.42 -13.25 7.45
C SER A 132 1.55 -13.72 6.55
N GLY A 133 2.73 -14.04 7.11
CA GLY A 133 3.96 -14.28 6.36
C GLY A 133 4.64 -13.00 5.88
N VAL A 134 4.13 -11.82 6.26
CA VAL A 134 4.64 -10.52 5.81
C VAL A 134 5.44 -9.86 6.94
N VAL A 135 6.75 -10.06 6.92
CA VAL A 135 7.70 -9.44 7.85
C VAL A 135 8.35 -8.22 7.20
N ARG A 136 8.36 -7.09 7.93
CA ARG A 136 8.86 -5.80 7.44
C ARG A 136 10.23 -5.41 7.96
N ARG A 137 10.89 -6.27 8.72
CA ARG A 137 12.24 -6.05 9.25
C ARG A 137 13.25 -5.65 8.16
N GLY A 138 13.13 -6.20 6.95
CA GLY A 138 13.98 -5.86 5.81
C GLY A 138 13.79 -4.44 5.23
N LEU A 139 12.73 -3.72 5.61
CA LEU A 139 12.53 -2.31 5.24
C LEU A 139 13.44 -1.38 6.04
N VAL A 140 13.87 -1.79 7.23
CA VAL A 140 14.74 -1.00 8.09
C VAL A 140 16.19 -1.14 7.59
N PRO A 141 16.88 -0.02 7.26
CA PRO A 141 18.28 -0.03 6.86
C PRO A 141 19.17 -0.78 7.86
N SER A 142 20.16 -1.53 7.37
CA SER A 142 21.01 -2.39 8.20
C SER A 142 21.87 -1.68 9.25
N HIS A 143 22.00 -0.35 9.16
CA HIS A 143 22.70 0.47 10.15
C HIS A 143 21.77 0.94 11.29
N LEU A 144 20.47 0.64 11.20
CA LEU A 144 19.47 0.85 12.24
C LEU A 144 19.10 -0.50 12.87
N GLU A 145 18.87 -0.47 14.18
CA GLU A 145 18.38 -1.61 14.95
C GLU A 145 16.85 -1.67 14.83
N TYR A 146 16.33 -2.73 14.21
CA TYR A 146 14.90 -3.03 14.24
C TYR A 146 14.53 -3.70 15.56
N LEU A 147 13.45 -3.24 16.19
CA LEU A 147 12.82 -3.84 17.35
C LEU A 147 11.35 -4.15 17.06
N GLY A 148 10.97 -5.42 17.08
CA GLY A 148 9.58 -5.85 16.93
C GLY A 148 8.88 -5.93 18.28
N LEU A 149 7.73 -5.27 18.42
CA LEU A 149 6.87 -5.33 19.59
C LEU A 149 5.50 -5.89 19.25
N ASP A 150 4.97 -6.76 20.11
CA ASP A 150 3.59 -7.25 20.03
C ASP A 150 3.09 -7.61 21.44
N ILE A 151 1.77 -7.62 21.63
CA ILE A 151 1.17 -8.03 22.92
C ILE A 151 1.27 -9.55 23.15
N MET A 152 1.48 -10.32 22.08
CA MET A 152 1.68 -11.76 22.11
C MET A 152 3.08 -12.13 21.61
N PRO A 153 3.71 -13.20 22.14
CA PRO A 153 4.94 -13.73 21.58
C PRO A 153 4.71 -14.29 20.17
N GLY A 154 5.76 -14.29 19.33
CA GLY A 154 5.75 -14.95 18.03
C GLY A 154 6.99 -14.67 17.21
N ASP A 155 7.05 -15.25 16.02
CA ASP A 155 8.13 -15.01 15.07
C ASP A 155 8.11 -13.52 14.67
N ASN A 156 9.30 -12.89 14.69
CA ASN A 156 9.55 -11.45 14.53
C ASN A 156 9.31 -10.54 15.76
N VAL A 157 8.87 -11.08 16.92
CA VAL A 157 8.67 -10.28 18.15
C VAL A 157 9.92 -10.31 19.05
N ASP A 158 10.54 -9.15 19.26
CA ASP A 158 11.67 -8.98 20.20
C ASP A 158 11.20 -8.60 21.61
N ILE A 159 10.09 -7.87 21.71
CA ILE A 159 9.54 -7.33 22.96
C ILE A 159 8.06 -7.70 23.07
N VAL A 160 7.70 -8.47 24.09
CA VAL A 160 6.30 -8.76 24.41
C VAL A 160 5.79 -7.72 25.40
N ALA A 161 4.94 -6.79 24.94
CA ALA A 161 4.42 -5.71 25.75
C ALA A 161 3.11 -5.12 25.20
N ASP A 162 2.31 -4.51 26.08
CA ASP A 162 1.16 -3.70 25.68
C ASP A 162 1.63 -2.28 25.33
N VAL A 163 1.32 -1.84 24.10
CA VAL A 163 1.65 -0.48 23.62
C VAL A 163 1.02 0.62 24.47
N HIS A 164 -0.10 0.36 25.16
CA HIS A 164 -0.70 1.33 26.07
C HIS A 164 0.15 1.60 27.32
N GLU A 165 1.18 0.78 27.56
CA GLU A 165 2.16 0.91 28.64
C GLU A 165 3.60 0.82 28.11
N LEU A 166 3.84 1.25 26.87
CA LEU A 166 5.10 1.08 26.14
C LEU A 166 6.34 1.51 26.93
N THR A 167 6.23 2.60 27.72
CA THR A 167 7.34 3.13 28.53
C THR A 167 7.83 2.18 29.63
N LYS A 168 7.08 1.11 29.95
CA LYS A 168 7.55 0.03 30.85
C LYS A 168 8.54 -0.91 30.18
N ALA A 169 8.49 -1.03 28.85
CA ALA A 169 9.29 -1.98 28.08
C ALA A 169 10.37 -1.28 27.24
N VAL A 170 10.12 -0.04 26.81
CA VAL A 170 11.02 0.75 25.96
C VAL A 170 11.39 2.05 26.69
N PRO A 171 12.68 2.38 26.85
CA PRO A 171 13.09 3.61 27.52
C PRO A 171 12.59 4.87 26.81
N ALA A 172 12.31 5.92 27.60
CA ALA A 172 11.97 7.23 27.05
C ALA A 172 13.10 7.78 26.16
N HIS A 173 12.73 8.48 25.09
CA HIS A 173 13.66 9.13 24.16
C HIS A 173 14.77 8.22 23.63
N SER A 174 14.42 6.99 23.26
CA SER A 174 15.39 5.95 22.86
C SER A 174 15.19 5.40 21.46
N VAL A 175 14.07 5.72 20.79
CA VAL A 175 13.79 5.29 19.41
C VAL A 175 13.76 6.48 18.46
N GLU A 176 14.29 6.27 17.25
CA GLU A 176 14.34 7.31 16.19
C GLU A 176 13.10 7.28 15.33
N ALA A 177 12.50 6.11 15.18
CA ALA A 177 11.25 5.97 14.47
C ALA A 177 10.37 4.86 15.06
N VAL A 178 9.07 5.04 14.89
CA VAL A 178 8.04 4.03 15.17
C VAL A 178 7.29 3.74 13.89
N LEU A 179 7.04 2.47 13.59
CA LEU A 179 6.18 2.04 12.50
C LEU A 179 5.13 1.04 12.96
N GLY A 180 4.01 0.97 12.24
CA GLY A 180 2.92 0.05 12.54
C GLY A 180 1.98 -0.10 11.36
N TYR A 181 1.61 -1.35 11.08
CA TYR A 181 0.75 -1.71 9.96
C TYR A 181 -0.43 -2.53 10.50
N SER A 182 -1.66 -2.07 10.24
CA SER A 182 -2.89 -2.77 10.62
C SER A 182 -2.91 -3.19 12.10
N VAL A 183 -2.52 -2.28 12.99
CA VAL A 183 -2.54 -2.49 14.44
C VAL A 183 -3.45 -1.49 15.19
N PHE A 184 -3.59 -0.25 14.71
CA PHE A 184 -4.30 0.82 15.43
C PHE A 184 -5.81 0.56 15.58
N GLU A 185 -6.43 -0.12 14.62
CA GLU A 185 -7.81 -0.60 14.66
C GLU A 185 -8.07 -1.57 15.81
N HIS A 186 -7.03 -2.27 16.26
CA HIS A 186 -7.07 -3.26 17.33
C HIS A 186 -6.69 -2.67 18.70
N LEU A 187 -6.31 -1.40 18.78
CA LEU A 187 -5.98 -0.75 20.04
C LEU A 187 -7.22 -0.21 20.75
N LEU A 188 -7.45 -0.62 21.99
CA LEU A 188 -8.58 -0.17 22.79
C LEU A 188 -8.57 1.35 23.02
N MET A 189 -7.38 1.93 23.24
CA MET A 189 -7.20 3.35 23.56
C MET A 189 -6.09 3.95 22.67
N PRO A 190 -6.35 4.21 21.39
CA PRO A 190 -5.33 4.66 20.45
C PRO A 190 -4.67 5.98 20.86
N TRP A 191 -5.41 6.89 21.50
CA TRP A 191 -4.86 8.13 22.06
C TRP A 191 -3.79 7.88 23.13
N LYS A 192 -3.97 6.85 23.97
CA LYS A 192 -2.99 6.49 25.00
C LYS A 192 -1.75 5.88 24.36
N ALA A 193 -1.91 5.03 23.36
CA ALA A 193 -0.79 4.50 22.58
C ALA A 193 0.04 5.63 21.92
N VAL A 194 -0.61 6.65 21.34
CA VAL A 194 0.11 7.81 20.77
C VAL A 194 0.92 8.57 21.82
N ILE A 195 0.38 8.78 23.02
CA ILE A 195 1.12 9.43 24.12
C ILE A 195 2.34 8.59 24.54
N GLU A 196 2.18 7.27 24.64
CA GLU A 196 3.29 6.36 24.94
C GLU A 196 4.35 6.34 23.83
N ILE A 197 3.94 6.36 22.57
CA ILE A 197 4.82 6.49 21.40
C ILE A 197 5.62 7.81 21.49
N ASN A 198 4.97 8.93 21.84
CA ASN A 198 5.65 10.20 22.02
C ASN A 198 6.75 10.14 23.08
N HIS A 199 6.48 9.47 24.22
CA HIS A 199 7.45 9.36 25.31
C HIS A 199 8.72 8.59 24.92
N VAL A 200 8.59 7.53 24.12
CA VAL A 200 9.74 6.70 23.73
C VAL A 200 10.54 7.29 22.56
N LEU A 201 9.90 8.12 21.72
CA LEU A 201 10.57 8.79 20.62
C LEU A 201 11.55 9.85 21.10
N LYS A 202 12.67 9.98 20.38
CA LYS A 202 13.51 11.17 20.47
C LYS A 202 12.80 12.37 19.86
N MET A 203 13.20 13.57 20.29
CA MET A 203 12.74 14.81 19.66
C MET A 203 13.12 14.80 18.17
N GLY A 204 12.12 15.02 17.31
CA GLY A 204 12.29 14.94 15.85
C GLY A 204 12.19 13.51 15.29
N GLY A 205 11.92 12.51 16.12
CA GLY A 205 11.69 11.14 15.69
C GLY A 205 10.42 10.99 14.84
N LEU A 206 10.39 9.95 14.03
CA LEU A 206 9.38 9.76 12.98
C LEU A 206 8.34 8.70 13.37
N VAL A 207 7.13 8.85 12.85
CA VAL A 207 6.06 7.85 13.00
C VAL A 207 5.46 7.56 11.63
N MET A 208 5.39 6.28 11.26
CA MET A 208 4.69 5.83 10.06
C MET A 208 3.64 4.79 10.43
N LEU A 209 2.37 5.11 10.23
CA LEU A 209 1.25 4.25 10.58
C LEU A 209 0.32 4.06 9.41
N THR A 210 -0.19 2.85 9.26
CA THR A 210 -1.25 2.52 8.31
C THR A 210 -2.27 1.61 8.98
N THR A 211 -3.55 1.82 8.71
CA THR A 211 -4.65 1.02 9.24
C THR A 211 -5.89 1.19 8.35
N HIS A 212 -6.98 0.54 8.71
CA HIS A 212 -8.17 0.42 7.91
C HIS A 212 -9.13 1.61 8.06
N GLN A 213 -9.43 2.26 6.92
CA GLN A 213 -10.55 3.19 6.82
C GLN A 213 -11.89 2.44 6.74
N THR A 214 -11.97 1.39 5.91
CA THR A 214 -13.14 0.51 5.82
C THR A 214 -12.66 -0.94 5.71
N TRP A 215 -13.09 -1.76 6.67
CA TRP A 215 -12.82 -3.20 6.68
C TRP A 215 -13.92 -3.94 7.44
N PRO A 216 -14.29 -5.18 7.06
CA PRO A 216 -15.20 -6.00 7.84
C PRO A 216 -14.70 -6.20 9.28
N VAL A 217 -15.60 -6.56 10.19
CA VAL A 217 -15.17 -6.96 11.54
C VAL A 217 -14.24 -8.17 11.44
N HIS A 218 -13.10 -8.11 12.10
CA HIS A 218 -12.07 -9.15 12.11
C HIS A 218 -11.42 -9.23 13.49
N GLU A 219 -10.72 -10.33 13.78
CA GLU A 219 -10.01 -10.54 15.07
C GLU A 219 -10.84 -10.24 16.35
N ALA A 220 -12.15 -10.48 16.30
CA ALA A 220 -13.04 -10.22 17.44
C ALA A 220 -12.58 -10.99 18.71
N PRO A 221 -12.66 -10.38 19.91
CA PRO A 221 -13.32 -9.10 20.21
C PRO A 221 -12.42 -7.85 20.04
N TRP A 222 -11.21 -8.00 19.49
CA TRP A 222 -10.18 -6.95 19.50
C TRP A 222 -10.22 -6.06 18.26
N ASP A 223 -11.40 -5.63 17.80
CA ASP A 223 -11.55 -4.78 16.61
C ASP A 223 -12.49 -3.61 16.93
N PHE A 224 -11.91 -2.42 17.03
CA PHE A 224 -12.52 -1.28 17.71
C PHE A 224 -12.79 -0.09 16.79
N TRP A 225 -11.90 0.19 15.83
CA TRP A 225 -11.88 1.49 15.15
C TRP A 225 -11.77 1.39 13.64
N ARG A 226 -12.33 2.38 12.96
CA ARG A 226 -12.18 2.62 11.52
C ARG A 226 -11.68 4.05 11.35
N TYR A 227 -10.56 4.21 10.66
CA TYR A 227 -9.82 5.47 10.62
C TYR A 227 -10.05 6.22 9.32
N SER A 228 -10.75 7.35 9.38
CA SER A 228 -10.67 8.34 8.30
C SER A 228 -9.35 9.11 8.38
N ASP A 229 -8.98 9.82 7.32
CA ASP A 229 -7.77 10.66 7.31
C ASP A 229 -7.77 11.70 8.43
N SER A 230 -8.95 12.21 8.81
CA SER A 230 -9.09 13.16 9.93
C SER A 230 -8.77 12.56 11.29
N ALA A 231 -8.88 11.24 11.47
CA ALA A 231 -8.54 10.58 12.72
C ALA A 231 -7.05 10.71 13.04
N TRP A 232 -6.18 10.76 12.03
CA TRP A 232 -4.74 10.95 12.22
C TRP A 232 -4.43 12.31 12.82
N HIS A 233 -5.01 13.39 12.28
CA HIS A 233 -4.83 14.73 12.84
C HIS A 233 -5.47 14.89 14.23
N ALA A 234 -6.49 14.09 14.55
CA ALA A 234 -7.06 14.07 15.90
C ALA A 234 -6.14 13.41 16.93
N LEU A 235 -5.42 12.35 16.53
CA LEU A 235 -4.50 11.63 17.42
C LEU A 235 -3.09 12.23 17.45
N PHE A 236 -2.54 12.59 16.30
CA PHE A 236 -1.22 13.16 16.10
C PHE A 236 -1.34 14.67 15.86
N ASN A 237 -1.14 15.44 16.92
CA ASN A 237 -1.20 16.89 16.87
C ASN A 237 -0.28 17.50 17.93
N ARG A 238 -0.18 18.84 17.94
CA ARG A 238 0.70 19.57 18.86
C ARG A 238 0.51 19.23 20.34
N PHE A 239 -0.69 18.83 20.77
CA PHE A 239 -0.98 18.50 22.17
C PHE A 239 -0.56 17.08 22.54
N THR A 240 -0.43 16.19 21.55
CA THR A 240 0.15 14.85 21.69
C THR A 240 1.62 14.80 21.28
N GLY A 241 2.22 15.96 20.95
CA GLY A 241 3.64 16.11 20.66
C GLY A 241 4.02 15.83 19.20
N PHE A 242 3.07 15.88 18.26
CA PHE A 242 3.30 15.51 16.87
C PHE A 242 2.85 16.57 15.86
N GLU A 243 3.43 16.48 14.68
CA GLU A 243 3.02 17.16 13.45
C GLU A 243 2.84 16.08 12.37
N VAL A 244 1.76 16.18 11.58
CA VAL A 244 1.52 15.31 10.42
C VAL A 244 2.06 16.02 9.19
N VAL A 245 2.95 15.35 8.44
CA VAL A 245 3.78 15.93 7.36
C VAL A 245 3.61 15.27 6.01
#